data_AF-A0A968VVS9-F1
#
_entry.id   AF-A0A968VVS9-F1
#
_cell.length_a   1.000
_cell.length_b   1.000
_cell.length_c   1.000
_cell.angle_alpha   90.00
_cell.angle_beta   90.00
_cell.angle_gamma   90.00
#
_symmetry.space_group_name_H-M   'P 1'
#
loop_
_entity.id
_entity.type
_entity.pdbx_description
1 polymer ?
#
loop_
_entity_poly.entity_id
_entity_poly.type
_entity_poly.pdbx_seq_one_letter_code
_entity_poly.pdbx_strand_id
1 'polypeptide(L)'
;MAATEVKDQNQSSTCWSFSVLSLMESELILTDSVAYDFSEMFIVRQAFVEKAMRYVRMHGNMSFTGGGTLSDVMAMWSMYGILPEGAYRGMPNVGKRHDHKELDETLHTLVNTVIANVDQFKSEWLVSFNQILDVHLGKLPPEFKAETKNTLLRLTPRGLPFHQIAL
;
A
#
# COMPACT_ATOMS: atom_id res chain seq x y z
N MET A 1 -17.93 10.82 18.71
CA MET A 1 -17.38 9.62 18.03
C MET A 1 -15.88 9.69 18.18
N ALA A 2 -15.23 8.61 18.60
CA ALA A 2 -13.77 8.54 18.58
C ALA A 2 -13.32 8.53 17.11
N ALA A 3 -12.43 9.42 16.73
CA ALA A 3 -11.86 9.52 15.39
C ALA A 3 -10.43 10.06 15.50
N THR A 4 -9.57 9.61 14.60
CA THR A 4 -8.22 10.16 14.42
C THR A 4 -8.26 11.52 13.70
N GLU A 5 -7.10 12.14 13.54
CA GLU A 5 -6.98 13.40 12.81
C GLU A 5 -7.48 13.28 11.36
N VAL A 6 -7.96 14.40 10.79
CA VAL A 6 -8.45 14.42 9.42
C VAL A 6 -7.28 14.24 8.46
N LYS A 7 -7.32 13.16 7.67
CA LYS A 7 -6.31 12.83 6.67
C LYS A 7 -6.62 13.45 5.29
N ASP A 8 -5.58 13.70 4.48
CA ASP A 8 -5.69 14.33 3.16
C ASP A 8 -5.01 13.49 2.07
N GLN A 9 -5.83 12.81 1.25
CA GLN A 9 -5.38 12.02 0.10
C GLN A 9 -4.95 12.88 -1.11
N ASN A 10 -5.28 14.18 -1.12
CA ASN A 10 -5.02 15.14 -2.19
C ASN A 10 -5.32 14.58 -3.61
N GLN A 11 -4.43 14.79 -4.59
CA GLN A 11 -4.60 14.39 -5.98
C GLN A 11 -4.22 12.91 -6.19
N SER A 12 -4.85 12.02 -5.43
CA SER A 12 -4.68 10.58 -5.56
C SER A 12 -6.03 9.86 -5.45
N SER A 13 -6.18 8.78 -6.22
CA SER A 13 -7.40 7.95 -6.25
C SER A 13 -7.44 6.92 -5.11
N THR A 14 -7.01 7.31 -3.90
CA THR A 14 -6.68 6.40 -2.79
C THR A 14 -7.68 6.44 -1.63
N CYS A 15 -8.85 7.08 -1.80
CA CYS A 15 -9.90 7.22 -0.78
C CYS A 15 -10.27 5.90 -0.10
N TRP A 16 -10.19 4.80 -0.82
CA TRP A 16 -10.46 3.45 -0.35
C TRP A 16 -9.48 3.00 0.73
N SER A 17 -8.22 3.43 0.69
CA SER A 17 -7.22 3.17 1.73
C SER A 17 -7.46 4.05 2.94
N PHE A 18 -7.57 5.38 2.72
CA PHE A 18 -7.83 6.37 3.77
C PHE A 18 -9.09 6.07 4.57
N SER A 19 -10.22 5.83 3.89
CA SER A 19 -11.51 5.64 4.56
C SER A 19 -11.54 4.37 5.41
N VAL A 20 -10.91 3.30 4.92
CA VAL A 20 -10.89 2.01 5.65
C VAL A 20 -9.93 2.10 6.83
N LEU A 21 -8.75 2.69 6.66
CA LEU A 21 -7.81 2.85 7.77
C LEU A 21 -8.37 3.78 8.84
N SER A 22 -9.00 4.91 8.50
CA SER A 22 -9.66 5.76 9.49
C SER A 22 -10.77 5.03 10.26
N LEU A 23 -11.52 4.14 9.59
CA LEU A 23 -12.51 3.29 10.27
C LEU A 23 -11.83 2.33 11.25
N MET A 24 -10.76 1.66 10.83
CA MET A 24 -10.02 0.70 11.66
C MET A 24 -9.35 1.38 12.85
N GLU A 25 -8.76 2.55 12.67
CA GLU A 25 -8.20 3.37 13.75
C GLU A 25 -9.28 3.77 14.76
N SER A 26 -10.46 4.16 14.28
CA SER A 26 -11.59 4.51 15.15
C SER A 26 -12.05 3.31 16.00
N GLU A 27 -12.14 2.12 15.40
CA GLU A 27 -12.48 0.88 16.12
C GLU A 27 -11.41 0.49 17.16
N LEU A 28 -10.13 0.71 16.87
CA LEU A 28 -9.04 0.47 17.81
C LEU A 28 -9.07 1.45 18.99
N ILE A 29 -9.44 2.72 18.76
CA ILE A 29 -9.65 3.66 19.86
C ILE A 29 -10.80 3.19 20.75
N LEU A 30 -11.89 2.68 20.18
CA LEU A 30 -13.02 2.17 20.96
C LEU A 30 -12.68 0.91 21.77
N THR A 31 -11.86 0.03 21.21
CA THR A 31 -11.55 -1.28 21.81
C THR A 31 -10.39 -1.19 22.80
N ASP A 32 -9.29 -0.54 22.41
CA ASP A 32 -8.02 -0.56 23.13
C ASP A 32 -7.66 0.80 23.75
N SER A 33 -8.45 1.85 23.50
CA SER A 33 -8.18 3.23 23.96
C SER A 33 -6.83 3.79 23.48
N VAL A 34 -6.26 3.22 22.43
CA VAL A 34 -5.00 3.66 21.81
C VAL A 34 -5.29 4.24 20.43
N ALA A 35 -4.76 5.44 20.18
CA ALA A 35 -4.78 6.05 18.86
C ALA A 35 -3.60 5.50 18.05
N TYR A 36 -3.91 4.84 16.94
CA TYR A 36 -2.93 4.40 15.95
C TYR A 36 -3.03 5.30 14.72
N ASP A 37 -1.90 5.51 14.06
CA ASP A 37 -1.82 6.19 12.76
C ASP A 37 -1.13 5.27 11.77
N PHE A 38 -1.94 4.64 10.92
CA PHE A 38 -1.47 3.67 9.93
C PHE A 38 -1.16 4.33 8.59
N SER A 39 -0.19 3.76 7.89
CA SER A 39 0.20 4.19 6.56
C SER A 39 -0.79 3.72 5.49
N GLU A 40 -1.59 4.65 4.96
CA GLU A 40 -2.42 4.41 3.78
C GLU A 40 -1.59 4.02 2.57
N MET A 41 -0.44 4.70 2.42
CA MET A 41 0.38 4.54 1.23
C MET A 41 1.10 3.20 1.19
N PHE A 42 1.36 2.59 2.34
CA PHE A 42 1.87 1.24 2.38
C PHE A 42 0.85 0.27 1.76
N ILE A 43 -0.42 0.36 2.17
CA ILE A 43 -1.51 -0.45 1.60
C ILE A 43 -1.68 -0.16 0.10
N VAL A 44 -1.67 1.12 -0.31
CA VAL A 44 -1.78 1.52 -1.72
C VAL A 44 -0.64 0.91 -2.55
N ARG A 45 0.59 1.00 -2.05
CA ARG A 45 1.76 0.44 -2.71
C ARG A 45 1.62 -1.06 -2.94
N GLN A 46 1.27 -1.82 -1.91
CA GLN A 46 1.11 -3.27 -2.05
C GLN A 46 -0.04 -3.63 -2.99
N ALA A 47 -1.15 -2.89 -2.92
CA ALA A 47 -2.27 -3.08 -3.83
C ALA A 47 -1.88 -2.82 -5.28
N PHE A 48 -1.04 -1.82 -5.57
CA PHE A 48 -0.54 -1.57 -6.94
C PHE A 48 0.30 -2.72 -7.46
N VAL A 49 1.18 -3.29 -6.64
CA VAL A 49 1.99 -4.46 -7.02
C VAL A 49 1.08 -5.66 -7.35
N GLU A 50 0.13 -5.98 -6.47
CA GLU A 50 -0.82 -7.09 -6.67
C GLU A 50 -1.73 -6.86 -7.88
N LYS A 51 -2.23 -5.64 -8.07
CA LYS A 51 -3.05 -5.26 -9.24
C LYS A 51 -2.26 -5.40 -10.54
N ALA A 52 -1.02 -4.94 -10.56
CA ALA A 52 -0.16 -5.04 -11.74
C ALA A 52 0.13 -6.51 -12.09
N MET A 53 0.47 -7.34 -11.10
CA MET A 53 0.70 -8.78 -11.32
C MET A 53 -0.54 -9.47 -11.88
N ARG A 54 -1.72 -9.17 -11.33
CA ARG A 54 -3.00 -9.71 -11.84
C ARG A 54 -3.30 -9.19 -13.25
N TYR A 55 -3.09 -7.91 -13.52
CA TYR A 55 -3.31 -7.30 -14.83
C TYR A 55 -2.44 -7.94 -15.91
N VAL A 56 -1.14 -8.11 -15.65
CA VAL A 56 -0.21 -8.77 -16.57
C VAL A 56 -0.57 -10.25 -16.75
N ARG A 57 -0.90 -10.97 -15.67
CA ARG A 57 -1.31 -12.39 -15.74
C ARG A 57 -2.59 -12.59 -16.54
N MET A 58 -3.51 -11.64 -16.47
CA MET A 58 -4.77 -11.65 -17.23
C MET A 58 -4.62 -11.05 -18.63
N HIS A 59 -3.40 -10.79 -19.10
CA HIS A 59 -3.11 -10.23 -20.42
C HIS A 59 -3.92 -8.94 -20.72
N GLY A 60 -4.10 -8.09 -19.70
CA GLY A 60 -4.82 -6.82 -19.85
C GLY A 60 -6.34 -6.92 -19.81
N ASN A 61 -6.91 -8.11 -19.60
CA ASN A 61 -8.36 -8.33 -19.57
C ASN A 61 -9.04 -7.91 -18.24
N MET A 62 -8.39 -7.04 -17.48
CA MET A 62 -8.88 -6.47 -16.22
C MET A 62 -8.53 -4.99 -16.20
N SER A 63 -9.23 -4.14 -15.47
CA SER A 63 -8.83 -2.73 -15.36
C SER A 63 -7.62 -2.55 -14.42
N PHE A 64 -6.61 -1.79 -14.83
CA PHE A 64 -5.54 -1.30 -13.96
C PHE A 64 -5.73 0.20 -13.72
N THR A 65 -6.13 0.57 -12.49
CA THR A 65 -6.39 1.96 -12.10
C THR A 65 -5.89 2.22 -10.69
N GLY A 66 -5.71 3.50 -10.32
CA GLY A 66 -5.32 3.92 -8.97
C GLY A 66 -6.37 3.62 -7.89
N GLY A 67 -7.62 3.36 -8.29
CA GLY A 67 -8.74 3.07 -7.39
C GLY A 67 -8.69 1.67 -6.79
N GLY A 68 -9.47 1.45 -5.74
CA GLY A 68 -9.54 0.18 -5.02
C GLY A 68 -10.77 0.06 -4.15
N THR A 69 -10.82 -1.03 -3.40
CA THR A 69 -11.98 -1.43 -2.58
C THR A 69 -11.55 -1.75 -1.15
N LEU A 70 -12.52 -1.83 -0.24
CA LEU A 70 -12.27 -2.26 1.13
C LEU A 70 -11.65 -3.66 1.20
N SER A 71 -12.09 -4.57 0.34
CA SER A 71 -11.50 -5.90 0.21
C SER A 71 -10.02 -5.87 -0.17
N ASP A 72 -9.59 -4.87 -0.94
CA ASP A 72 -8.16 -4.71 -1.25
C ASP A 72 -7.36 -4.39 0.02
N VAL A 73 -7.85 -3.46 0.86
CA VAL A 73 -7.18 -3.10 2.13
C VAL A 73 -7.06 -4.30 3.04
N MET A 74 -8.16 -5.03 3.26
CA MET A 74 -8.15 -6.20 4.14
C MET A 74 -7.26 -7.33 3.61
N ALA A 75 -7.23 -7.53 2.29
CA ALA A 75 -6.33 -8.50 1.67
C ALA A 75 -4.86 -8.07 1.82
N MET A 76 -4.54 -6.80 1.59
CA MET A 76 -3.17 -6.29 1.75
C MET A 76 -2.72 -6.39 3.20
N TRP A 77 -3.59 -6.04 4.15
CA TRP A 77 -3.32 -6.24 5.57
C TRP A 77 -3.01 -7.71 5.84
N SER A 78 -3.86 -8.64 5.40
CA SER A 78 -3.66 -10.06 5.68
C SER A 78 -2.38 -10.63 5.06
N MET A 79 -1.95 -10.14 3.90
CA MET A 79 -0.78 -10.66 3.18
C MET A 79 0.54 -10.00 3.56
N TYR A 80 0.50 -8.69 3.81
CA TYR A 80 1.68 -7.84 3.98
C TYR A 80 1.75 -7.17 5.36
N GLY A 81 0.69 -7.25 6.15
CA GLY A 81 0.57 -6.52 7.40
C GLY A 81 0.25 -5.04 7.19
N ILE A 82 0.62 -4.24 8.18
CA ILE A 82 0.40 -2.79 8.18
C ILE A 82 1.61 -2.10 8.78
N LEU A 83 1.92 -0.90 8.30
CA LEU A 83 2.98 -0.05 8.84
C LEU A 83 2.38 1.21 9.48
N PRO A 84 3.01 1.77 10.52
CA PRO A 84 2.64 3.08 11.01
C PRO A 84 3.05 4.17 10.00
N GLU A 85 2.32 5.28 9.98
CA GLU A 85 2.56 6.41 9.07
C GLU A 85 4.00 6.97 9.22
N GLY A 86 4.53 6.99 10.44
CA GLY A 86 5.90 7.41 10.73
C GLY A 86 6.98 6.52 10.08
N ALA A 87 6.69 5.24 9.82
CA ALA A 87 7.62 4.33 9.14
C ALA A 87 7.53 4.43 7.61
N TYR A 88 6.33 4.70 7.08
CA TYR A 88 6.14 4.84 5.64
C TYR A 88 5.08 5.87 5.30
N ARG A 89 5.49 7.11 5.10
CA ARG A 89 4.58 8.20 4.70
C ARG A 89 4.10 8.12 3.25
N GLY A 90 4.73 7.25 2.44
CA GLY A 90 4.45 7.16 1.01
C GLY A 90 4.78 8.42 0.21
N MET A 91 5.71 9.24 0.70
CA MET A 91 6.19 10.44 0.03
C MET A 91 7.69 10.58 0.26
N PRO A 92 8.49 10.72 -0.81
CA PRO A 92 9.94 10.87 -0.69
C PRO A 92 10.36 12.26 -0.19
N ASN A 93 9.52 13.29 -0.35
CA ASN A 93 9.84 14.67 0.02
C ASN A 93 8.86 15.22 1.07
N VAL A 94 9.40 15.69 2.19
CA VAL A 94 8.63 16.34 3.26
C VAL A 94 8.03 17.65 2.73
N GLY A 95 6.71 17.82 2.88
CA GLY A 95 6.00 19.05 2.49
C GLY A 95 5.32 19.03 1.12
N LYS A 96 5.48 17.95 0.33
CA LYS A 96 4.62 17.72 -0.84
C LYS A 96 3.31 17.04 -0.41
N ARG A 97 2.26 17.27 -1.19
CA ARG A 97 0.99 16.53 -1.09
C ARG A 97 0.99 15.38 -2.09
N HIS A 98 0.18 14.35 -1.85
CA HIS A 98 0.02 13.23 -2.79
C HIS A 98 -0.48 13.73 -4.15
N ASP A 99 0.28 13.46 -5.21
CA ASP A 99 -0.13 13.65 -6.60
C ASP A 99 0.31 12.42 -7.37
N HIS A 100 -0.65 11.58 -7.75
CA HIS A 100 -0.39 10.28 -8.35
C HIS A 100 -0.60 10.30 -9.87
N LYS A 101 -0.80 11.47 -10.51
CA LYS A 101 -1.02 11.52 -11.97
C LYS A 101 0.15 10.91 -12.75
N GLU A 102 1.36 11.40 -12.48
CA GLU A 102 2.58 10.90 -13.12
C GLU A 102 2.83 9.43 -12.77
N LEU A 103 2.58 9.03 -11.52
CA LEU A 103 2.73 7.65 -11.07
C LEU A 103 1.78 6.71 -11.83
N ASP A 104 0.49 7.03 -11.86
CA ASP A 104 -0.55 6.22 -12.49
C ASP A 104 -0.27 6.06 -13.99
N GLU A 105 0.10 7.14 -14.69
CA GLU A 105 0.46 7.12 -16.11
C GLU A 105 1.71 6.26 -16.38
N THR A 106 2.74 6.42 -15.56
CA THR A 106 4.00 5.68 -15.69
C THR A 106 3.80 4.18 -15.45
N LEU A 107 3.08 3.81 -14.39
CA LEU A 107 2.77 2.42 -14.09
C LEU A 107 1.90 1.80 -15.18
N HIS A 108 0.86 2.51 -15.64
CA HIS A 108 -0.02 2.03 -16.71
C HIS A 108 0.75 1.79 -18.01
N THR A 109 1.67 2.69 -18.37
CA THR A 109 2.54 2.54 -19.55
C THR A 109 3.45 1.32 -19.44
N LEU A 110 4.06 1.11 -18.26
CA LEU A 110 4.93 -0.04 -18.02
C LEU A 110 4.17 -1.36 -18.17
N VAL A 111 3.03 -1.52 -17.49
CA VAL A 111 2.30 -2.80 -17.51
C VAL A 111 1.73 -3.13 -18.90
N ASN A 112 1.31 -2.12 -19.67
CA ASN A 112 0.89 -2.32 -21.07
C ASN A 112 2.05 -2.76 -21.97
N THR A 113 3.22 -2.16 -21.79
CA THR A 113 4.43 -2.55 -22.53
C THR A 113 4.83 -4.00 -22.23
N VAL A 114 4.69 -4.43 -20.98
CA VAL A 114 4.95 -5.81 -20.54
C VAL A 114 3.98 -6.78 -21.19
N ILE A 115 2.67 -6.47 -21.22
CA ILE A 115 1.68 -7.34 -21.85
C ILE A 115 1.92 -7.47 -23.36
N ALA A 116 2.29 -6.38 -24.03
CA ALA A 116 2.61 -6.39 -25.45
C ALA A 116 3.85 -7.23 -25.79
N ASN A 117 4.76 -7.42 -24.82
CA ASN A 117 6.05 -8.10 -25.01
C ASN A 117 6.28 -9.20 -23.97
N VAL A 118 5.24 -9.97 -23.64
CA VAL A 118 5.23 -10.91 -22.49
C VAL A 118 6.37 -11.93 -22.51
N ASP A 119 6.89 -12.28 -23.69
CA ASP A 119 8.00 -13.22 -23.84
C ASP A 119 9.37 -12.64 -23.46
N GLN A 120 9.54 -11.33 -23.50
CA GLN A 120 10.81 -10.65 -23.21
C GLN A 120 10.96 -10.28 -21.73
N PHE A 121 9.84 -10.07 -21.02
CA PHE A 121 9.86 -9.44 -19.70
C PHE A 121 9.63 -10.38 -18.52
N LYS A 122 9.55 -11.71 -18.72
CA LYS A 122 8.94 -12.68 -17.78
C LYS A 122 9.28 -12.56 -16.28
N SER A 123 10.42 -12.00 -15.86
CA SER A 123 10.77 -11.83 -14.43
C SER A 123 11.23 -10.42 -14.01
N GLU A 124 11.71 -9.57 -14.91
CA GLU A 124 12.43 -8.34 -14.52
C GLU A 124 11.54 -7.10 -14.40
N TRP A 125 10.36 -7.10 -15.03
CA TRP A 125 9.49 -5.92 -15.03
C TRP A 125 9.01 -5.52 -13.63
N LEU A 126 8.87 -6.48 -12.71
CA LEU A 126 8.52 -6.21 -11.32
C LEU A 126 9.60 -5.42 -10.57
N VAL A 127 10.86 -5.56 -10.96
CA VAL A 127 11.97 -4.78 -10.39
C VAL A 127 11.79 -3.32 -10.80
N SER A 128 11.59 -3.07 -12.10
CA SER A 128 11.32 -1.72 -12.63
C SER A 128 10.06 -1.10 -12.05
N PHE A 129 8.99 -1.90 -11.90
CA PHE A 129 7.74 -1.46 -11.28
C PHE A 129 7.96 -0.99 -9.84
N ASN A 130 8.70 -1.76 -9.03
CA ASN A 130 9.04 -1.38 -7.67
C ASN A 130 9.95 -0.16 -7.60
N GLN A 131 10.86 0.03 -8.55
CA GLN A 131 11.69 1.23 -8.63
C GLN A 131 10.87 2.49 -8.91
N ILE A 132 9.87 2.42 -9.79
CA ILE A 132 8.94 3.54 -10.02
C ILE A 132 8.19 3.86 -8.73
N LEU A 133 7.66 2.85 -8.05
CA LEU A 133 7.02 3.05 -6.74
C LEU A 133 7.97 3.67 -5.71
N ASP A 134 9.24 3.25 -5.67
CA ASP A 134 10.25 3.84 -4.77
C ASP A 134 10.53 5.31 -5.07
N VAL A 135 10.51 5.70 -6.34
CA VAL A 135 10.73 7.09 -6.78
C VAL A 135 9.56 7.98 -6.38
N HIS A 136 8.32 7.52 -6.55
CA HIS A 136 7.14 8.35 -6.30
C HIS A 136 6.61 8.27 -4.86
N LEU A 137 6.62 7.09 -4.26
CA LEU A 137 6.08 6.84 -2.92
C LEU A 137 7.18 6.70 -1.86
N GLY A 138 8.45 6.76 -2.25
CA GLY A 138 9.57 6.50 -1.35
C GLY A 138 9.83 5.01 -1.14
N LYS A 139 11.04 4.72 -0.66
CA LYS A 139 11.50 3.35 -0.42
C LYS A 139 10.82 2.75 0.80
N LEU A 140 10.45 1.47 0.68
CA LEU A 140 10.02 0.70 1.84
C LEU A 140 11.17 0.58 2.86
N PRO A 141 10.86 0.59 4.18
CA PRO A 141 11.85 0.36 5.21
C PRO A 141 12.57 -0.98 4.99
N PRO A 142 13.90 -1.05 5.19
CA PRO A 142 14.67 -2.29 5.00
C PRO A 142 14.22 -3.41 5.95
N GLU A 143 13.68 -3.07 7.11
CA GLU A 143 13.11 -4.02 8.08
C GLU A 143 11.87 -4.76 7.54
N PHE A 144 11.22 -4.20 6.51
CA PHE A 144 10.13 -4.88 5.81
C PHE A 144 10.64 -5.88 4.75
N LYS A 145 11.94 -5.88 4.41
CA LYS A 145 12.54 -6.80 3.43
C LYS A 145 13.04 -8.08 4.10
N ALA A 146 12.12 -8.91 4.58
CA ALA A 146 12.33 -10.35 4.73
C ALA A 146 11.00 -11.03 5.09
N GLU A 147 10.57 -12.00 4.30
CA GLU A 147 9.55 -13.00 4.67
C GLU A 147 8.05 -12.64 4.68
N THR A 148 7.57 -11.70 3.85
CA THR A 148 6.11 -11.55 3.62
C THR A 148 5.58 -12.46 2.50
N LYS A 149 5.87 -13.76 2.64
CA LYS A 149 4.94 -14.82 2.19
C LYS A 149 4.40 -15.66 3.35
N ASN A 150 4.87 -15.43 4.59
CA ASN A 150 4.34 -16.15 5.75
C ASN A 150 4.57 -15.48 7.11
N THR A 151 4.85 -14.17 7.15
CA THR A 151 4.99 -13.46 8.43
C THR A 151 3.63 -12.99 8.91
N LEU A 152 3.05 -13.82 9.78
CA LEU A 152 1.94 -13.53 10.67
C LEU A 152 2.14 -12.19 11.39
N LEU A 153 1.63 -11.09 10.83
CA LEU A 153 1.16 -9.99 11.67
C LEU A 153 -0.23 -10.37 12.16
N ARG A 154 -0.20 -11.19 13.22
CA ARG A 154 -1.31 -11.48 14.11
C ARG A 154 -1.98 -10.16 14.52
N LEU A 155 -3.09 -9.83 13.87
CA LEU A 155 -4.27 -9.50 14.67
C LEU A 155 -4.89 -10.82 15.13
N THR A 156 -4.26 -11.46 16.11
CA THR A 156 -4.93 -12.52 16.89
C THR A 156 -4.75 -12.21 18.37
N PRO A 157 -5.79 -12.48 19.19
CA PRO A 157 -5.93 -12.05 20.58
C PRO A 157 -5.03 -12.83 21.57
N ARG A 158 -3.73 -12.94 21.30
CA ARG A 158 -2.73 -13.42 22.26
C ARG A 158 -1.31 -13.06 21.82
N GLY A 159 -0.83 -11.97 22.43
CA GLY A 159 0.55 -11.80 22.87
C GLY A 159 1.56 -11.40 21.81
N LEU A 160 1.61 -10.11 21.49
CA LEU A 160 2.77 -9.23 21.70
C LEU A 160 2.33 -7.77 21.40
N PRO A 161 2.62 -6.79 22.28
CA PRO A 161 2.10 -5.43 22.13
C PRO A 161 2.87 -4.63 21.08
N PHE A 162 2.13 -3.82 20.30
CA PHE A 162 2.61 -2.92 19.23
C PHE A 162 3.72 -1.94 19.65
N HIS A 163 3.92 -1.69 20.96
CA HIS A 163 4.93 -0.73 21.44
C HIS A 163 6.38 -1.12 21.07
N GLN A 164 6.66 -2.39 20.76
CA GLN A 164 8.03 -2.83 20.42
C GLN A 164 8.48 -2.54 18.98
N ILE A 165 7.62 -1.99 18.11
CA ILE A 165 7.96 -1.71 16.70
C ILE A 165 8.19 -0.20 16.47
N ALA A 166 8.02 0.64 17.50
CA ALA A 166 8.16 2.10 17.41
C ALA A 166 9.44 2.64 18.09
N LEU A 167 10.61 2.09 17.75
CA LEU A 167 11.91 2.69 18.04
C LEU A 167 12.79 2.74 16.79
#